data_AF-A0AAJ7WLR7-F1
#
_entry.id   AF-A0AAJ7WLR7-F1
#
_cell.length_a   1.000
_cell.length_b   1.000
_cell.length_c   1.000
_cell.angle_alpha   90.00
_cell.angle_beta   90.00
_cell.angle_gamma   90.00
#
_symmetry.space_group_name_H-M   'P 1'
#
loop_
_entity.id
_entity.type
_entity.pdbx_description
1 polymer ?
#
loop_
_entity_poly.entity_id
_entity_poly.type
_entity_poly.pdbx_seq_one_letter_code
_entity_poly.pdbx_strand_id
1 'polypeptide(L)'
;MNPKDIKAGHVETVYKLAVATGDTPFSGTMNFIFATIIGSAGQSNRQLLDHFGLDLCPGAIDVYNIPSKNDIGDIRLVRLEMLVCLVNDSWFCRYVEVKAPGILPQHETLAQLKEKRAEELSVKPHSLRWLEWQAGLPLGVDSKSFLDLPCETRFDDEKSADFNLSFLQSVQDLGLRVFMNLDGMSWTKIEDFRRLFTRVKSEIAEYISHHWHQDWFFGYQFMNGVNPVLVKRCTKLPENVPVTTNMVKSSLVRECSLEDEIKHGNVYIVDYQCLDGIPGNTFKHSKPFYLAAPMCLLYVNKQGQLLPIAIQLQQKPSVDNPIFLPSDSAHDWMLAKMWVRSMDFQIHEISTHLLKTHLLAKVFTMATLWQLSTMHPVHKLLYRHLRFTLEINVRARTQLVGTGAFADQLGGKGLKALAYRYLCILKDVSNRGVGDLPSCNYYRDDACSIWKTIHKFVDKIPAIFYKSDEDVKGDTELQAFVDDINHALLSNPSNGN
;
A
#
# COMPACT_ATOMS: atom_id res chain seq x y z
N MET A 1 -60.26 3.98 -55.66
CA MET A 1 -59.70 4.30 -54.33
C MET A 1 -58.49 3.40 -54.11
N ASN A 2 -57.37 3.99 -53.75
CA ASN A 2 -56.03 3.40 -53.72
C ASN A 2 -55.85 2.56 -52.44
N PRO A 3 -55.31 1.33 -52.49
CA PRO A 3 -55.06 0.53 -51.28
C PRO A 3 -53.69 0.91 -50.70
N LYS A 4 -53.64 1.95 -49.85
CA LYS A 4 -52.39 2.39 -49.20
C LYS A 4 -52.49 2.82 -47.72
N ASP A 5 -53.53 2.46 -46.99
CA ASP A 5 -53.66 2.81 -45.57
C ASP A 5 -53.70 1.58 -44.63
N ILE A 6 -52.71 0.69 -44.74
CA ILE A 6 -52.36 -0.22 -43.64
C ILE A 6 -51.36 0.53 -42.76
N LYS A 7 -51.84 1.06 -41.63
CA LYS A 7 -51.00 1.63 -40.57
C LYS A 7 -49.94 0.61 -40.15
N ALA A 8 -48.67 0.93 -40.38
CA ALA A 8 -47.56 0.21 -39.77
C ALA A 8 -47.65 0.38 -38.25
N GLY A 9 -48.01 -0.69 -37.55
CA GLY A 9 -47.91 -0.73 -36.09
C GLY A 9 -46.46 -0.50 -35.69
N HIS A 10 -46.19 0.52 -34.87
CA HIS A 10 -44.89 0.72 -34.26
C HIS A 10 -44.61 -0.47 -33.33
N VAL A 11 -43.61 -1.28 -33.66
CA VAL A 11 -43.15 -2.38 -32.79
C VAL A 11 -42.19 -1.76 -31.77
N GLU A 12 -42.71 -1.48 -30.58
CA GLU A 12 -41.91 -1.01 -29.45
C GLU A 12 -40.95 -2.13 -29.02
N THR A 13 -39.65 -1.85 -29.01
CA THR A 13 -38.63 -2.84 -28.64
C THR A 13 -38.31 -2.67 -27.15
N VAL A 14 -38.36 -3.77 -26.39
CA VAL A 14 -38.12 -3.75 -24.94
C VAL A 14 -36.82 -4.48 -24.64
N TYR A 15 -35.88 -3.76 -24.02
CA TYR A 15 -34.61 -4.33 -23.56
C TYR A 15 -34.71 -4.68 -22.08
N LYS A 16 -34.13 -5.81 -21.66
CA LYS A 16 -34.05 -6.16 -20.24
C LYS A 16 -32.72 -5.72 -19.67
N LEU A 17 -32.72 -4.82 -18.71
CA LEU A 17 -31.53 -4.35 -18.00
C LEU A 17 -31.51 -4.97 -16.61
N ALA A 18 -30.60 -5.91 -16.36
CA ALA A 18 -30.29 -6.37 -15.02
C ALA A 18 -29.23 -5.45 -14.40
N VAL A 19 -29.48 -5.01 -13.16
CA VAL A 19 -28.61 -4.12 -12.40
C VAL A 19 -28.26 -4.81 -11.10
N ALA A 20 -26.97 -5.06 -10.87
CA ALA A 20 -26.50 -5.69 -9.64
C ALA A 20 -25.96 -4.63 -8.68
N THR A 21 -26.54 -4.53 -7.49
CA THR A 21 -26.10 -3.63 -6.42
C THR A 21 -25.04 -4.31 -5.54
N GLY A 22 -24.11 -3.53 -5.00
CA GLY A 22 -23.10 -3.95 -4.03
C GLY A 22 -23.66 -4.75 -2.86
N ASP A 23 -22.91 -5.72 -2.37
CA ASP A 23 -23.33 -6.62 -1.28
C ASP A 23 -22.97 -6.11 0.12
N THR A 24 -22.35 -4.94 0.22
CA THR A 24 -21.99 -4.32 1.51
C THR A 24 -23.14 -3.50 2.09
N PRO A 25 -23.22 -3.34 3.42
CA PRO A 25 -24.14 -2.39 4.04
C PRO A 25 -24.00 -1.01 3.39
N PHE A 26 -25.12 -0.33 3.12
CA PHE A 26 -25.18 0.99 2.45
C PHE A 26 -24.81 1.04 0.95
N SER A 27 -24.61 -0.11 0.29
CA SER A 27 -24.42 -0.13 -1.17
C SER A 27 -25.67 0.24 -1.98
N GLY A 28 -26.86 0.14 -1.38
CA GLY A 28 -28.13 0.46 -2.02
C GLY A 28 -28.48 1.94 -1.97
N THR A 29 -29.55 2.34 -2.65
CA THR A 29 -29.96 3.75 -2.75
C THR A 29 -31.46 3.92 -2.73
N MET A 30 -31.92 5.06 -2.18
CA MET A 30 -33.29 5.54 -2.32
C MET A 30 -33.41 6.69 -3.35
N ASN A 31 -32.31 7.04 -4.04
CA ASN A 31 -32.34 8.01 -5.12
C ASN A 31 -32.96 7.41 -6.38
N PHE A 32 -33.48 8.28 -7.25
CA PHE A 32 -34.03 7.87 -8.53
C PHE A 32 -32.90 7.58 -9.51
N ILE A 33 -32.77 6.32 -9.91
CA ILE A 33 -31.84 5.91 -10.95
C ILE A 33 -32.57 5.84 -12.28
N PHE A 34 -32.02 6.53 -13.27
CA PHE A 34 -32.49 6.45 -14.65
C PHE A 34 -31.47 5.72 -15.49
N ALA A 35 -31.95 4.84 -16.36
CA ALA A 35 -31.13 4.19 -17.37
C ALA A 35 -31.52 4.65 -18.78
N THR A 36 -30.51 4.86 -19.61
CA THR A 36 -30.65 4.99 -21.05
C THR A 36 -29.69 4.01 -21.71
N ILE A 37 -30.22 3.12 -22.55
CA ILE A 37 -29.40 2.20 -23.34
C ILE A 37 -29.10 2.90 -24.66
N ILE A 38 -27.82 3.02 -24.99
CA ILE A 38 -27.34 3.71 -26.18
C ILE A 38 -26.80 2.63 -27.12
N GLY A 39 -27.37 2.56 -28.32
CA GLY A 39 -26.98 1.63 -29.37
C GLY A 39 -26.47 2.32 -30.63
N SER A 40 -26.23 1.55 -31.68
CA SER A 40 -25.70 2.04 -32.96
C SER A 40 -26.68 2.87 -33.78
N ALA A 41 -27.98 2.57 -33.67
CA ALA A 41 -29.05 3.20 -34.45
C ALA A 41 -29.80 4.29 -33.66
N GLY A 42 -29.48 4.49 -32.38
CA GLY A 42 -30.12 5.48 -31.53
C GLY A 42 -29.96 5.17 -30.05
N GLN A 43 -30.84 5.74 -29.23
CA GLN A 43 -30.89 5.51 -27.79
C GLN A 43 -32.32 5.17 -27.36
N SER A 44 -32.45 4.39 -26.29
CA SER A 44 -33.73 4.07 -25.69
C SER A 44 -34.37 5.32 -25.08
N ASN A 45 -35.61 5.17 -24.62
CA ASN A 45 -36.16 6.18 -23.71
C ASN A 45 -35.33 6.22 -22.43
N ARG A 46 -35.23 7.41 -21.83
CA ARG A 46 -34.71 7.58 -20.48
C ARG A 46 -35.73 7.00 -19.51
N GLN A 47 -35.41 5.86 -18.92
CA GLN A 47 -36.34 5.07 -18.11
C GLN A 47 -35.96 5.16 -16.63
N LEU A 48 -36.93 5.47 -15.78
CA LEU A 48 -36.77 5.33 -14.34
C LEU A 48 -36.70 3.84 -14.00
N LEU A 49 -35.66 3.45 -13.26
CA LEU A 49 -35.50 2.12 -12.70
C LEU A 49 -36.26 2.10 -11.37
N ASP A 50 -37.44 1.46 -11.38
CA ASP A 50 -38.29 1.39 -10.20
C ASP A 50 -39.14 0.11 -10.24
N HIS A 51 -39.13 -0.62 -9.14
CA HIS A 51 -40.06 -1.70 -8.84
C HIS A 51 -40.92 -1.32 -7.64
N PHE A 52 -42.16 -1.81 -7.60
CA PHE A 52 -42.99 -1.64 -6.43
C PHE A 52 -42.37 -2.36 -5.22
N GLY A 53 -41.86 -1.60 -4.24
CA GLY A 53 -41.30 -2.11 -3.00
C GLY A 53 -39.83 -1.71 -2.80
N LEU A 54 -39.05 -2.62 -2.21
CA LEU A 54 -37.61 -2.45 -2.04
C LEU A 54 -36.92 -2.73 -3.38
N ASP A 55 -36.17 -1.75 -3.88
CA ASP A 55 -35.46 -1.81 -5.16
C ASP A 55 -34.02 -1.31 -4.96
N LEU A 56 -33.07 -1.78 -5.76
CA LEU A 56 -31.65 -1.39 -5.66
C LEU A 56 -31.06 -1.58 -4.26
N CYS A 57 -31.47 -2.64 -3.57
CA CYS A 57 -31.01 -2.94 -2.22
C CYS A 57 -29.61 -3.58 -2.23
N PRO A 58 -28.86 -3.50 -1.11
CA PRO A 58 -27.60 -4.22 -0.99
C PRO A 58 -27.71 -5.71 -1.35
N GLY A 59 -26.88 -6.17 -2.28
CA GLY A 59 -26.83 -7.54 -2.78
C GLY A 59 -27.90 -7.90 -3.82
N ALA A 60 -28.82 -6.99 -4.14
CA ALA A 60 -29.90 -7.23 -5.08
C ALA A 60 -29.41 -7.26 -6.54
N ILE A 61 -30.13 -8.04 -7.36
CA ILE A 61 -30.03 -8.01 -8.82
C ILE A 61 -31.43 -7.74 -9.34
N ASP A 62 -31.67 -6.50 -9.71
CA ASP A 62 -32.99 -6.01 -10.14
C ASP A 62 -33.04 -5.95 -11.67
N VAL A 63 -34.15 -6.42 -12.27
CA VAL A 63 -34.27 -6.52 -13.73
C VAL A 63 -35.39 -5.64 -14.24
N TYR A 64 -35.03 -4.63 -15.03
CA TYR A 64 -35.94 -3.61 -15.56
C TYR A 64 -36.21 -3.79 -17.05
N ASN A 65 -37.42 -3.43 -17.47
CA ASN A 65 -37.77 -3.32 -18.88
C ASN A 65 -37.54 -1.88 -19.34
N ILE A 66 -36.65 -1.70 -20.32
CA ILE A 66 -36.31 -0.40 -20.89
C ILE A 66 -36.96 -0.31 -22.28
N PRO A 67 -38.08 0.42 -22.43
CA PRO A 67 -38.77 0.56 -23.70
C PRO A 67 -37.99 1.49 -24.64
N SER A 68 -37.98 1.15 -25.92
CA SER A 68 -37.47 1.99 -26.99
C SER A 68 -38.46 2.04 -28.14
N LYS A 69 -38.68 3.25 -28.67
CA LYS A 69 -39.59 3.48 -29.80
C LYS A 69 -39.16 2.74 -31.06
N ASN A 70 -37.84 2.58 -31.24
CA ASN A 70 -37.23 1.86 -32.35
C ASN A 70 -36.19 0.89 -31.80
N ASP A 71 -35.84 -0.13 -32.58
CA ASP A 71 -34.63 -0.90 -32.33
C ASP A 71 -33.42 0.04 -32.32
N ILE A 72 -32.68 0.03 -31.21
CA ILE A 72 -31.49 0.89 -31.03
C ILE A 72 -30.24 0.27 -31.67
N GLY A 73 -30.38 -0.91 -32.28
CA GLY A 73 -29.29 -1.67 -32.88
C GLY A 73 -28.35 -2.26 -31.82
N ASP A 74 -27.10 -2.48 -32.22
CA ASP A 74 -26.06 -3.02 -31.33
C ASP A 74 -25.90 -2.16 -30.08
N ILE A 75 -26.08 -2.76 -28.90
CA ILE A 75 -25.90 -2.07 -27.61
C ILE A 75 -24.43 -1.71 -27.45
N ARG A 76 -24.16 -0.42 -27.15
CA ARG A 76 -22.80 0.11 -26.98
C ARG A 76 -22.52 0.52 -25.54
N LEU A 77 -23.51 1.10 -24.89
CA LEU A 77 -23.38 1.80 -23.63
C LEU A 77 -24.69 1.70 -22.85
N VAL A 78 -24.56 1.64 -21.53
CA VAL A 78 -25.65 1.94 -20.61
C VAL A 78 -25.26 3.20 -19.86
N ARG A 79 -26.04 4.26 -20.02
CA ARG A 79 -25.91 5.47 -19.21
C ARG A 79 -26.80 5.33 -17.99
N LEU A 80 -26.23 5.45 -16.81
CA LEU A 80 -26.95 5.53 -15.55
C LEU A 80 -26.85 6.96 -15.03
N GLU A 81 -28.00 7.55 -14.69
CA GLU A 81 -28.09 8.90 -14.12
C GLU A 81 -28.80 8.82 -12.78
N MET A 82 -28.20 9.40 -11.75
CA MET A 82 -28.77 9.45 -10.40
C MET A 82 -29.38 10.83 -10.13
N LEU A 83 -30.64 10.86 -9.69
CA LEU A 83 -31.33 12.07 -9.26
C LEU A 83 -31.73 11.93 -7.79
N VAL A 84 -31.34 12.90 -6.97
CA VAL A 84 -31.60 12.89 -5.52
C VAL A 84 -33.11 12.98 -5.25
N CYS A 85 -33.64 12.04 -4.46
CA CYS A 85 -35.05 12.03 -4.06
C CYS A 85 -35.28 12.84 -2.77
N LEU A 86 -34.79 12.34 -1.65
CA LEU A 86 -35.00 12.92 -0.30
C LEU A 86 -33.70 13.07 0.49
N VAL A 87 -32.83 12.06 0.42
CA VAL A 87 -31.53 12.03 1.09
C VAL A 87 -30.47 11.80 0.02
N ASN A 88 -29.40 12.58 0.05
CA ASN A 88 -28.28 12.38 -0.86
C ASN A 88 -27.45 11.16 -0.42
N ASP A 89 -27.95 9.95 -0.70
CA ASP A 89 -27.21 8.70 -0.50
C ASP A 89 -26.38 8.32 -1.75
N SER A 90 -25.33 7.53 -1.53
CA SER A 90 -24.48 7.01 -2.60
C SER A 90 -24.98 5.64 -3.04
N TRP A 91 -24.77 5.26 -4.30
CA TRP A 91 -25.15 3.95 -4.82
C TRP A 91 -23.94 3.22 -5.40
N PHE A 92 -23.72 1.96 -5.04
CA PHE A 92 -22.66 1.13 -5.62
C PHE A 92 -23.25 0.07 -6.57
N CYS A 93 -23.23 0.38 -7.86
CA CYS A 93 -23.58 -0.57 -8.92
C CYS A 93 -22.36 -1.46 -9.26
N ARG A 94 -22.50 -2.78 -9.05
CA ARG A 94 -21.45 -3.78 -9.35
C ARG A 94 -21.29 -4.01 -10.84
N TYR A 95 -22.42 -4.24 -11.53
CA TYR A 95 -22.46 -4.42 -12.98
C TYR A 95 -23.87 -4.19 -13.50
N VAL A 96 -23.94 -3.95 -14.81
CA VAL A 96 -25.18 -3.97 -15.57
C VAL A 96 -25.08 -5.01 -16.68
N GLU A 97 -26.15 -5.75 -16.90
CA GLU A 97 -26.27 -6.72 -17.99
C GLU A 97 -27.51 -6.37 -18.80
N VAL A 98 -27.34 -6.10 -20.10
CA VAL A 98 -28.48 -5.88 -20.99
C VAL A 98 -28.73 -7.13 -21.81
N LYS A 99 -29.93 -7.68 -21.72
CA LYS A 99 -30.43 -8.74 -22.60
C LYS A 99 -31.24 -8.08 -23.72
N ALA A 100 -30.63 -7.99 -24.90
CA ALA A 100 -31.32 -7.63 -26.14
C ALA A 100 -32.07 -8.83 -26.72
N PRO A 101 -33.17 -8.60 -27.46
CA PRO A 101 -33.71 -9.58 -28.38
C PRO A 101 -32.76 -9.77 -29.60
N GLY A 102 -31.67 -10.52 -29.41
CA GLY A 102 -30.85 -11.08 -30.49
C GLY A 102 -29.72 -10.19 -31.05
N ILE A 103 -28.54 -10.82 -31.15
CA ILE A 103 -27.25 -10.39 -31.75
C ILE A 103 -26.34 -9.55 -30.82
N LEU A 104 -25.16 -10.12 -30.57
CA LEU A 104 -24.03 -9.48 -29.88
C LEU A 104 -23.26 -8.59 -30.87
N PRO A 105 -22.74 -7.42 -30.44
CA PRO A 105 -22.10 -6.45 -31.32
C PRO A 105 -20.80 -6.99 -31.94
N GLN A 106 -20.62 -6.79 -33.26
CA GLN A 106 -19.32 -7.00 -33.94
C GLN A 106 -18.82 -5.75 -34.69
N HIS A 107 -19.51 -4.59 -34.60
CA HIS A 107 -19.26 -3.44 -35.49
C HIS A 107 -19.16 -2.08 -34.77
N GLU A 108 -18.36 -1.98 -33.70
CA GLU A 108 -17.92 -0.67 -33.20
C GLU A 108 -16.87 -0.07 -34.16
N THR A 109 -17.00 1.22 -34.50
CA THR A 109 -15.95 1.91 -35.25
C THR A 109 -14.86 2.40 -34.30
N LEU A 110 -13.60 2.29 -34.73
CA LEU A 110 -12.45 2.74 -33.95
C LEU A 110 -12.54 4.22 -33.54
N ALA A 111 -13.17 5.08 -34.36
CA ALA A 111 -13.33 6.50 -34.09
C ALA A 111 -14.21 6.77 -32.86
N GLN A 112 -15.34 6.05 -32.74
CA GLN A 112 -16.27 6.20 -31.62
C GLN A 112 -15.67 5.73 -30.30
N LEU A 113 -14.90 4.63 -30.34
CA LEU A 113 -14.17 4.16 -29.16
C LEU A 113 -13.10 5.14 -28.70
N LYS A 114 -12.38 5.78 -29.64
CA LYS A 114 -11.39 6.81 -29.34
C LYS A 114 -12.01 8.05 -28.71
N GLU A 115 -13.15 8.52 -29.23
CA GLU A 115 -13.86 9.68 -28.68
C GLU A 115 -14.33 9.44 -27.25
N LYS A 116 -14.99 8.29 -26.98
CA LYS A 116 -15.42 7.91 -25.63
C LYS A 116 -14.25 7.83 -24.65
N ARG A 117 -13.12 7.28 -25.10
CA ARG A 117 -11.90 7.15 -24.29
C ARG A 117 -11.31 8.52 -23.96
N ALA A 118 -11.31 9.45 -24.93
CA ALA A 118 -10.89 10.83 -24.72
C ALA A 118 -11.83 11.60 -23.78
N GLU A 119 -13.14 11.41 -23.89
CA GLU A 119 -14.13 12.02 -23.00
C GLU A 119 -13.92 11.56 -21.54
N GLU A 120 -13.79 10.24 -21.33
CA GLU A 120 -13.49 9.65 -20.01
C GLU A 120 -12.24 10.28 -19.37
N LEU A 121 -11.14 10.33 -20.14
CA LEU A 121 -9.86 10.88 -19.68
C LEU A 121 -9.88 12.40 -19.53
N SER A 122 -10.84 13.13 -20.13
CA SER A 122 -10.97 14.57 -19.95
C SER A 122 -11.71 14.96 -18.66
N VAL A 123 -12.60 14.10 -18.16
CA VAL A 123 -13.40 14.33 -16.95
C VAL A 123 -12.62 13.98 -15.68
N LYS A 124 -11.89 12.86 -15.67
CA LYS A 124 -11.12 12.38 -14.50
C LYS A 124 -10.10 13.37 -13.91
N PRO A 125 -9.36 14.18 -14.69
CA PRO A 125 -8.40 15.15 -14.16
C PRO A 125 -9.01 16.28 -13.30
N HIS A 126 -10.33 16.48 -13.38
CA HIS A 126 -10.99 17.55 -12.65
C HIS A 126 -11.37 17.15 -11.21
N SER A 127 -11.53 15.86 -10.90
CA SER A 127 -12.00 15.37 -9.59
C SER A 127 -10.88 15.05 -8.60
N LEU A 128 -9.65 14.83 -9.09
CA LEU A 128 -8.48 14.46 -8.29
C LEU A 128 -7.28 15.22 -8.83
N ARG A 129 -6.49 15.87 -7.95
CA ARG A 129 -5.26 16.60 -8.32
C ARG A 129 -4.08 16.19 -7.46
N TRP A 130 -2.87 16.45 -7.94
CA TRP A 130 -1.64 16.24 -7.17
C TRP A 130 -1.50 17.37 -6.15
N LEU A 131 -1.04 17.02 -4.95
CA LEU A 131 -0.73 17.95 -3.88
C LEU A 131 0.64 17.59 -3.31
N GLU A 132 1.54 18.56 -3.25
CA GLU A 132 2.75 18.43 -2.44
C GLU A 132 2.34 18.59 -0.96
N TRP A 133 2.29 17.47 -0.24
CA TRP A 133 1.96 17.50 1.18
C TRP A 133 3.15 17.96 2.04
N GLN A 134 4.36 17.53 1.68
CA GLN A 134 5.60 17.96 2.30
C GLN A 134 6.78 17.78 1.34
N ALA A 135 7.71 18.74 1.38
CA ALA A 135 8.96 18.66 0.63
C ALA A 135 9.71 17.35 0.93
N GLY A 136 10.26 16.73 -0.10
CA GLY A 136 10.96 15.46 0.01
C GLY A 136 10.10 14.21 -0.15
N LEU A 137 8.76 14.28 0.01
CA LEU A 137 7.86 13.13 -0.14
C LEU A 137 7.29 13.00 -1.56
N PRO A 138 6.81 11.79 -1.97
CA PRO A 138 6.01 11.63 -3.17
C PRO A 138 4.73 12.47 -3.13
N LEU A 139 4.30 12.99 -4.28
CA LEU A 139 3.07 13.76 -4.38
C LEU A 139 1.85 12.98 -3.85
N GLY A 140 0.96 13.70 -3.19
CA GLY A 140 -0.29 13.21 -2.63
C GLY A 140 -1.51 13.61 -3.44
N VAL A 141 -2.68 13.21 -2.95
CA VAL A 141 -3.96 13.67 -3.47
C VAL A 141 -4.36 14.98 -2.81
N ASP A 142 -4.80 15.93 -3.62
CA ASP A 142 -5.41 17.19 -3.20
C ASP A 142 -6.83 16.94 -2.69
N SER A 143 -6.91 16.59 -1.41
CA SER A 143 -8.14 16.34 -0.68
C SER A 143 -7.88 16.76 0.77
N LYS A 144 -8.88 17.30 1.46
CA LYS A 144 -8.78 17.65 2.88
C LYS A 144 -9.39 16.57 3.76
N SER A 145 -10.35 15.83 3.21
CA SER A 145 -11.05 14.72 3.85
C SER A 145 -11.25 13.58 2.85
N PHE A 146 -11.41 12.35 3.35
CA PHE A 146 -11.80 11.22 2.51
C PHE A 146 -13.16 11.46 1.82
N LEU A 147 -14.01 12.33 2.38
CA LEU A 147 -15.27 12.76 1.78
C LEU A 147 -15.10 13.54 0.47
N ASP A 148 -13.93 14.14 0.23
CA ASP A 148 -13.61 14.85 -1.02
C ASP A 148 -13.24 13.88 -2.14
N LEU A 149 -13.02 12.59 -1.82
CA LEU A 149 -12.67 11.58 -2.80
C LEU A 149 -13.90 11.09 -3.57
N PRO A 150 -13.75 10.73 -4.86
CA PRO A 150 -14.81 10.08 -5.62
C PRO A 150 -15.30 8.81 -4.92
N CYS A 151 -16.62 8.58 -4.94
CA CYS A 151 -17.27 7.52 -4.17
C CYS A 151 -16.69 6.13 -4.46
N GLU A 152 -16.31 5.86 -5.72
CA GLU A 152 -15.74 4.61 -6.19
C GLU A 152 -14.32 4.32 -5.68
N THR A 153 -13.67 5.32 -5.09
CA THR A 153 -12.34 5.17 -4.47
C THR A 153 -12.42 4.99 -2.95
N ARG A 154 -13.63 5.09 -2.39
CA ARG A 154 -13.87 5.02 -0.95
C ARG A 154 -14.10 3.60 -0.43
N PHE A 155 -13.97 3.41 0.87
CA PHE A 155 -14.25 2.17 1.58
C PHE A 155 -15.73 1.86 1.57
N ASP A 156 -16.05 0.57 1.48
CA ASP A 156 -17.44 0.14 1.56
C ASP A 156 -18.01 0.26 3.00
N ASP A 157 -17.16 0.04 4.02
CA ASP A 157 -17.49 0.21 5.45
C ASP A 157 -16.56 1.24 6.08
N GLU A 158 -17.02 2.48 6.07
CA GLU A 158 -16.31 3.65 6.57
C GLU A 158 -15.98 3.59 8.07
N LYS A 159 -16.73 2.82 8.87
CA LYS A 159 -16.48 2.70 10.31
C LYS A 159 -15.33 1.74 10.58
N SER A 160 -15.28 0.63 9.84
CA SER A 160 -14.18 -0.35 9.95
C SER A 160 -12.84 0.24 9.52
N ALA A 161 -12.86 1.23 8.62
CA ALA A 161 -11.67 1.90 8.11
C ALA A 161 -11.23 3.13 8.92
N ASP A 162 -11.95 3.50 9.99
CA ASP A 162 -11.62 4.66 10.81
C ASP A 162 -10.55 4.31 11.85
N PHE A 163 -9.44 5.05 11.85
CA PHE A 163 -8.32 4.79 12.74
C PHE A 163 -8.67 5.04 14.21
N ASN A 164 -9.47 6.08 14.49
CA ASN A 164 -9.84 6.43 15.87
C ASN A 164 -10.78 5.39 16.46
N LEU A 165 -11.79 4.95 15.69
CA LEU A 165 -12.69 3.88 16.12
C LEU A 165 -11.94 2.56 16.33
N SER A 166 -11.06 2.19 15.38
CA SER A 166 -10.24 0.98 15.48
C SER A 166 -9.29 1.02 16.69
N PHE A 167 -8.70 2.19 16.97
CA PHE A 167 -7.86 2.41 18.14
C PHE A 167 -8.65 2.27 19.45
N LEU A 168 -9.81 2.92 19.55
CA LEU A 168 -10.68 2.83 20.73
C LEU A 168 -11.17 1.40 20.98
N GLN A 169 -11.56 0.69 19.91
CA GLN A 169 -11.94 -0.72 19.98
C GLN A 169 -10.76 -1.57 20.50
N SER A 170 -9.56 -1.36 19.97
CA SER A 170 -8.35 -2.06 20.42
C SER A 170 -8.02 -1.78 21.89
N VAL A 171 -8.14 -0.52 22.33
CA VAL A 171 -7.97 -0.13 23.75
C VAL A 171 -9.00 -0.86 24.63
N GLN A 172 -10.24 -0.98 24.18
CA GLN A 172 -11.29 -1.68 24.90
C GLN A 172 -11.00 -3.19 24.99
N ASP A 173 -10.71 -3.83 23.86
CA ASP A 173 -10.48 -5.28 23.77
C ASP A 173 -9.26 -5.72 24.58
N LEU A 174 -8.20 -4.91 24.55
CA LEU A 174 -6.98 -5.14 25.32
C LEU A 174 -7.08 -4.67 26.78
N GLY A 175 -8.21 -4.07 27.19
CA GLY A 175 -8.40 -3.56 28.55
C GLY A 175 -7.46 -2.41 28.93
N LEU A 176 -6.98 -1.65 27.94
CA LEU A 176 -5.95 -0.63 28.13
C LEU A 176 -6.50 0.72 28.60
N ARG A 177 -7.82 0.83 28.81
CA ARG A 177 -8.51 2.08 29.16
C ARG A 177 -7.85 2.83 30.33
N VAL A 178 -7.37 2.11 31.35
CA VAL A 178 -6.73 2.71 32.53
C VAL A 178 -5.40 3.38 32.16
N PHE A 179 -4.63 2.81 31.22
CA PHE A 179 -3.33 3.34 30.80
C PHE A 179 -3.43 4.62 29.97
N MET A 180 -4.58 4.88 29.33
CA MET A 180 -4.81 6.08 28.52
C MET A 180 -4.66 7.40 29.29
N ASN A 181 -4.69 7.36 30.63
CA ASN A 181 -4.57 8.53 31.50
C ASN A 181 -3.28 8.54 32.34
N LEU A 182 -2.31 7.65 32.06
CA LEU A 182 -1.09 7.47 32.86
C LEU A 182 0.15 8.11 32.22
N ASP A 183 -0.04 9.19 31.45
CA ASP A 183 1.05 9.88 30.78
C ASP A 183 2.17 10.26 31.76
N GLY A 184 3.41 9.92 31.39
CA GLY A 184 4.60 10.19 32.20
C GLY A 184 4.89 9.18 33.32
N MET A 185 4.04 8.17 33.51
CA MET A 185 4.32 7.07 34.44
C MET A 185 5.20 5.99 33.79
N SER A 186 6.02 5.32 34.60
CA SER A 186 6.90 4.23 34.14
C SER A 186 6.45 2.90 34.72
N TRP A 187 6.66 1.82 33.97
CA TRP A 187 6.53 0.46 34.49
C TRP A 187 7.55 0.22 35.62
N THR A 188 7.11 -0.44 36.68
CA THR A 188 7.96 -0.77 37.83
C THR A 188 8.83 -1.99 37.58
N LYS A 189 8.32 -2.98 36.83
CA LYS A 189 9.01 -4.23 36.49
C LYS A 189 8.58 -4.70 35.08
N ILE A 190 9.46 -5.44 34.40
CA ILE A 190 9.17 -6.03 33.08
C ILE A 190 7.98 -7.00 33.15
N GLU A 191 7.84 -7.72 34.26
CA GLU A 191 6.73 -8.65 34.51
C GLU A 191 5.35 -7.96 34.50
N ASP A 192 5.29 -6.69 34.91
CA ASP A 192 4.04 -5.93 34.90
C ASP A 192 3.59 -5.61 33.46
N PHE A 193 4.55 -5.33 32.57
CA PHE A 193 4.27 -5.17 31.14
C PHE A 193 3.77 -6.48 30.50
N ARG A 194 4.29 -7.64 30.94
CA ARG A 194 3.83 -8.95 30.42
C ARG A 194 2.33 -9.20 30.65
N ARG A 195 1.73 -8.57 31.67
CA ARG A 195 0.28 -8.72 31.94
C ARG A 195 -0.58 -8.23 30.78
N LEU A 196 -0.08 -7.33 29.94
CA LEU A 196 -0.80 -6.86 28.75
C LEU A 196 -1.05 -8.00 27.75
N PHE A 197 -0.13 -8.96 27.65
CA PHE A 197 -0.23 -10.08 26.72
C PHE A 197 -1.31 -11.10 27.10
N THR A 198 -1.82 -11.08 28.35
CA THR A 198 -2.90 -12.01 28.77
C THR A 198 -4.22 -11.79 28.02
N ARG A 199 -4.42 -10.60 27.45
CA ARG A 199 -5.58 -10.27 26.61
C ARG A 199 -5.29 -10.31 25.11
N VAL A 200 -4.01 -10.40 24.75
CA VAL A 200 -3.58 -10.48 23.35
C VAL A 200 -3.81 -11.91 22.86
N LYS A 201 -4.73 -12.09 21.92
CA LYS A 201 -5.00 -13.38 21.27
C LYS A 201 -4.03 -13.59 20.10
N SER A 202 -2.74 -13.74 20.39
CA SER A 202 -1.71 -13.98 19.37
C SER A 202 -0.58 -14.86 19.90
N GLU A 203 -0.45 -16.06 19.34
CA GLU A 203 0.63 -17.00 19.65
C GLU A 203 2.01 -16.39 19.36
N ILE A 204 2.12 -15.55 18.32
CA ILE A 204 3.37 -14.86 17.96
C ILE A 204 3.75 -13.84 19.04
N ALA A 205 2.78 -13.03 19.50
CA ALA A 205 3.03 -12.05 20.54
C ALA A 205 3.44 -12.71 21.86
N GLU A 206 2.77 -13.81 22.22
CA GLU A 206 3.13 -14.63 23.37
C GLU A 206 4.55 -15.21 23.23
N TYR A 207 4.87 -15.78 22.06
CA TYR A 207 6.21 -16.29 21.78
C TYR A 207 7.28 -15.21 21.95
N ILE A 208 7.08 -14.01 21.39
CA ILE A 208 7.99 -12.87 21.53
C ILE A 208 8.17 -12.50 23.00
N SER A 209 7.08 -12.45 23.78
CA SER A 209 7.14 -12.06 25.20
C SER A 209 8.04 -12.97 26.06
N HIS A 210 8.24 -14.22 25.62
CA HIS A 210 9.12 -15.19 26.26
C HIS A 210 10.54 -15.17 25.69
N HIS A 211 10.73 -14.86 24.40
CA HIS A 211 12.02 -15.03 23.69
C HIS A 211 12.74 -13.72 23.32
N TRP A 212 12.14 -12.55 23.53
CA TRP A 212 12.68 -11.24 23.11
C TRP A 212 14.11 -10.96 23.60
N HIS A 213 14.50 -11.53 24.74
CA HIS A 213 15.80 -11.33 25.37
C HIS A 213 16.93 -12.13 24.71
N GLN A 214 16.61 -13.14 23.90
CA GLN A 214 17.56 -14.11 23.35
C GLN A 214 18.21 -13.59 22.06
N ASP A 215 19.54 -13.70 21.96
CA ASP A 215 20.32 -13.16 20.83
C ASP A 215 19.97 -13.79 19.48
N TRP A 216 19.70 -15.10 19.47
CA TRP A 216 19.27 -15.79 18.24
C TRP A 216 17.92 -15.26 17.76
N PHE A 217 16.99 -14.93 18.66
CA PHE A 217 15.67 -14.41 18.30
C PHE A 217 15.72 -12.94 17.91
N PHE A 218 16.65 -12.17 18.51
CA PHE A 218 16.97 -10.82 18.05
C PHE A 218 17.45 -10.83 16.59
N GLY A 219 18.40 -11.69 16.25
CA GLY A 219 18.88 -11.81 14.87
C GLY A 219 17.85 -12.42 13.90
N TYR A 220 17.03 -13.37 14.36
CA TYR A 220 15.92 -13.96 13.60
C TYR A 220 14.94 -12.88 13.09
N GLN A 221 14.64 -11.87 13.90
CA GLN A 221 13.71 -10.80 13.51
C GLN A 221 14.20 -9.94 12.33
N PHE A 222 15.51 -9.87 12.05
CA PHE A 222 16.00 -9.19 10.85
C PHE A 222 15.77 -9.97 9.56
N MET A 223 15.44 -11.25 9.65
CA MET A 223 15.12 -12.11 8.50
C MET A 223 13.62 -12.37 8.39
N ASN A 224 12.92 -12.50 9.52
CA ASN A 224 11.54 -13.00 9.56
C ASN A 224 10.61 -12.20 10.49
N GLY A 225 11.09 -11.07 11.03
CA GLY A 225 10.29 -10.18 11.83
C GLY A 225 9.46 -9.22 10.97
N VAL A 226 9.02 -8.12 11.57
CA VAL A 226 8.19 -7.11 10.90
C VAL A 226 8.93 -6.29 9.83
N ASN A 227 10.27 -6.22 9.89
CA ASN A 227 11.08 -5.38 9.00
C ASN A 227 12.29 -6.12 8.38
N PRO A 228 12.08 -7.19 7.59
CA PRO A 228 13.14 -8.10 7.11
C PRO A 228 13.92 -7.57 5.88
N VAL A 229 14.08 -6.25 5.77
CA VAL A 229 14.57 -5.58 4.55
C VAL A 229 15.87 -4.79 4.74
N LEU A 230 16.38 -4.68 5.97
CA LEU A 230 17.55 -3.83 6.26
C LEU A 230 18.88 -4.59 6.33
N VAL A 231 18.88 -5.86 6.72
CA VAL A 231 20.11 -6.65 6.85
C VAL A 231 20.78 -6.82 5.49
N LYS A 232 22.09 -6.54 5.46
CA LYS A 232 22.96 -6.69 4.29
C LYS A 232 24.25 -7.40 4.67
N ARG A 233 24.84 -8.15 3.74
CA ARG A 233 26.15 -8.77 3.92
C ARG A 233 27.21 -7.68 4.09
N CYS A 234 28.07 -7.84 5.09
CA CYS A 234 29.23 -7.00 5.28
C CYS A 234 30.37 -7.56 4.41
N THR A 235 30.78 -6.82 3.37
CA THR A 235 31.94 -7.17 2.54
C THR A 235 33.22 -6.45 2.99
N LYS A 236 33.05 -5.34 3.71
CA LYS A 236 34.10 -4.55 4.38
C LYS A 236 33.46 -3.84 5.57
N LEU A 237 34.15 -3.79 6.71
CA LEU A 237 33.71 -2.99 7.85
C LEU A 237 33.67 -1.50 7.47
N PRO A 238 32.59 -0.77 7.82
CA PRO A 238 32.59 0.68 7.74
C PRO A 238 33.69 1.28 8.62
N GLU A 239 34.32 2.36 8.17
CA GLU A 239 35.42 3.02 8.90
C GLU A 239 34.98 3.56 10.27
N ASN A 240 33.70 3.91 10.39
CA ASN A 240 33.08 4.39 11.62
C ASN A 240 32.56 3.25 12.53
N VAL A 241 32.91 2.00 12.25
CA VAL A 241 32.65 0.81 13.08
C VAL A 241 33.99 0.14 13.42
N PRO A 242 34.75 0.66 14.40
CA PRO A 242 36.08 0.17 14.74
C PRO A 242 36.04 -1.13 15.57
N VAL A 243 35.23 -2.10 15.15
CA VAL A 243 35.16 -3.44 15.75
C VAL A 243 36.41 -4.23 15.34
N THR A 244 37.06 -4.86 16.31
CA THR A 244 38.27 -5.66 16.07
C THR A 244 38.00 -7.15 16.31
N THR A 245 38.84 -8.02 15.73
CA THR A 245 38.79 -9.47 15.99
C THR A 245 38.83 -9.80 17.49
N ASN A 246 39.63 -9.08 18.29
CA ASN A 246 39.73 -9.34 19.73
C ASN A 246 38.42 -9.06 20.48
N MET A 247 37.65 -8.06 20.06
CA MET A 247 36.38 -7.70 20.69
C MET A 247 35.33 -8.79 20.51
N VAL A 248 35.26 -9.37 19.30
CA VAL A 248 34.21 -10.34 18.94
C VAL A 248 34.68 -11.79 18.97
N LYS A 249 35.90 -12.05 19.44
CA LYS A 249 36.53 -13.39 19.43
C LYS A 249 35.66 -14.47 20.07
N SER A 250 34.99 -14.15 21.17
CA SER A 250 34.08 -15.08 21.88
C SER A 250 32.83 -15.45 21.06
N SER A 251 32.44 -14.61 20.11
CA SER A 251 31.28 -14.83 19.24
C SER A 251 31.64 -15.59 17.95
N LEU A 252 32.90 -15.62 17.55
CA LEU A 252 33.36 -16.29 16.33
C LEU A 252 33.63 -17.78 16.59
N VAL A 253 32.84 -18.67 15.98
CA VAL A 253 32.85 -20.11 16.28
C VAL A 253 33.71 -20.95 15.32
N ARG A 254 34.36 -20.32 14.34
CA ARG A 254 35.18 -20.99 13.32
C ARG A 254 36.69 -20.76 13.49
N GLU A 255 37.10 -20.16 14.61
CA GLU A 255 38.51 -19.88 14.93
C GLU A 255 39.23 -19.02 13.86
N CYS A 256 38.47 -18.25 13.09
CA CYS A 256 38.97 -17.31 12.09
C CYS A 256 39.00 -15.88 12.67
N SER A 257 39.78 -15.00 12.03
CA SER A 257 39.69 -13.56 12.29
C SER A 257 38.34 -13.00 11.81
N LEU A 258 37.93 -11.84 12.33
CA LEU A 258 36.75 -11.12 11.86
C LEU A 258 36.87 -10.78 10.37
N GLU A 259 38.08 -10.40 9.93
CA GLU A 259 38.38 -10.08 8.54
C GLU A 259 38.20 -11.30 7.62
N ASP A 260 38.59 -12.49 8.08
CA ASP A 260 38.39 -13.73 7.34
C ASP A 260 36.90 -14.12 7.31
N GLU A 261 36.17 -13.97 8.42
CA GLU A 261 34.74 -14.24 8.47
C GLU A 261 33.92 -13.31 7.54
N ILE A 262 34.35 -12.05 7.39
CA ILE A 262 33.82 -11.12 6.39
C ILE A 262 34.09 -11.63 4.97
N LYS A 263 35.32 -12.03 4.66
CA LYS A 263 35.68 -12.59 3.33
C LYS A 263 34.90 -13.87 3.02
N HIS A 264 34.65 -14.70 4.02
CA HIS A 264 33.83 -15.90 3.88
C HIS A 264 32.33 -15.61 3.76
N GLY A 265 31.89 -14.36 3.92
CA GLY A 265 30.49 -13.97 3.81
C GLY A 265 29.63 -14.36 5.02
N ASN A 266 30.24 -14.60 6.18
CA ASN A 266 29.56 -14.98 7.41
C ASN A 266 29.10 -13.78 8.25
N VAL A 267 29.50 -12.56 7.88
CA VAL A 267 29.24 -11.34 8.64
C VAL A 267 28.25 -10.43 7.89
N TYR A 268 27.30 -9.89 8.63
CA TYR A 268 26.22 -9.04 8.15
C TYR A 268 26.16 -7.77 9.00
N ILE A 269 25.53 -6.73 8.47
CA ILE A 269 25.38 -5.46 9.15
C ILE A 269 23.98 -4.89 8.92
N VAL A 270 23.43 -4.26 9.95
CA VAL A 270 22.26 -3.38 9.86
C VAL A 270 22.71 -1.99 10.29
N ASP A 271 22.50 -1.00 9.43
CA ASP A 271 22.99 0.36 9.61
C ASP A 271 21.83 1.36 9.54
N TYR A 272 21.63 2.07 10.65
CA TYR A 272 20.57 3.06 10.83
C TYR A 272 21.07 4.49 10.62
N GLN A 273 22.12 4.69 9.81
CA GLN A 273 22.68 6.01 9.46
C GLN A 273 21.62 7.03 9.02
N CYS A 274 20.53 6.59 8.37
CA CYS A 274 19.45 7.49 7.94
C CYS A 274 18.72 8.21 9.10
N LEU A 275 18.87 7.74 10.34
CA LEU A 275 18.34 8.38 11.56
C LEU A 275 19.33 9.39 12.17
N ASP A 276 20.55 9.51 11.65
CA ASP A 276 21.58 10.35 12.25
C ASP A 276 21.24 11.85 12.16
N GLY A 277 21.29 12.49 13.32
CA GLY A 277 20.93 13.89 13.50
C GLY A 277 19.44 14.19 13.40
N ILE A 278 18.56 13.17 13.41
CA ILE A 278 17.11 13.40 13.53
C ILE A 278 16.78 13.72 15.00
N PRO A 279 16.13 14.86 15.30
CA PRO A 279 15.74 15.19 16.66
C PRO A 279 14.62 14.26 17.15
N GLY A 280 14.66 13.91 18.42
CA GLY A 280 13.55 13.23 19.07
C GLY A 280 12.35 14.16 19.26
N ASN A 281 11.15 13.58 19.31
CA ASN A 281 9.93 14.35 19.48
C ASN A 281 9.83 14.96 20.89
N THR A 282 9.16 16.09 21.01
CA THR A 282 8.87 16.77 22.28
C THR A 282 7.37 16.98 22.43
N PHE A 283 6.74 16.34 23.41
CA PHE A 283 5.35 16.66 23.77
C PHE A 283 5.31 17.67 24.92
N LYS A 284 4.32 18.56 24.90
CA LYS A 284 4.09 19.53 25.99
C LYS A 284 4.01 18.77 27.33
N HIS A 285 4.81 19.21 28.31
CA HIS A 285 4.91 18.65 29.68
C HIS A 285 5.55 17.24 29.82
N SER A 286 6.23 16.72 28.79
CA SER A 286 6.94 15.43 28.85
C SER A 286 8.46 15.59 28.73
N LYS A 287 9.22 14.59 29.20
CA LYS A 287 10.66 14.47 28.87
C LYS A 287 10.82 14.29 27.36
N PRO A 288 11.88 14.85 26.75
CA PRO A 288 12.14 14.64 25.33
C PRO A 288 12.33 13.14 25.03
N PHE A 289 11.80 12.70 23.89
CA PHE A 289 12.14 11.39 23.33
C PHE A 289 13.55 11.45 22.75
N TYR A 290 14.23 10.31 22.71
CA TYR A 290 15.60 10.20 22.23
C TYR A 290 15.65 9.22 21.06
N LEU A 291 16.43 9.58 20.05
CA LEU A 291 16.74 8.72 18.92
C LEU A 291 18.23 8.38 18.93
N ALA A 292 18.56 7.29 18.25
CA ALA A 292 19.91 6.82 18.02
C ALA A 292 20.06 6.49 16.53
N ALA A 293 21.29 6.28 16.07
CA ALA A 293 21.58 5.83 14.71
C ALA A 293 22.54 4.63 14.76
N PRO A 294 22.07 3.47 15.27
CA PRO A 294 22.94 2.36 15.59
C PRO A 294 23.51 1.67 14.35
N MET A 295 24.64 1.00 14.55
CA MET A 295 25.22 0.03 13.63
C MET A 295 25.33 -1.30 14.37
N CYS A 296 24.63 -2.32 13.86
CA CYS A 296 24.59 -3.65 14.44
C CYS A 296 25.31 -4.64 13.53
N LEU A 297 26.41 -5.21 14.02
CA LEU A 297 27.16 -6.25 13.32
C LEU A 297 26.63 -7.62 13.76
N LEU A 298 26.37 -8.48 12.79
CA LEU A 298 25.82 -9.82 13.00
C LEU A 298 26.69 -10.89 12.36
N TYR A 299 26.62 -12.10 12.90
CA TYR A 299 27.40 -13.24 12.47
C TYR A 299 26.51 -14.48 12.31
N VAL A 300 26.69 -15.21 11.22
CA VAL A 300 26.02 -16.48 10.98
C VAL A 300 26.84 -17.60 11.61
N ASN A 301 26.31 -18.25 12.64
CA ASN A 301 26.98 -19.37 13.31
C ASN A 301 26.96 -20.67 12.46
N LYS A 302 27.52 -21.76 12.99
CA LYS A 302 27.55 -23.06 12.27
C LYS A 302 26.16 -23.69 12.11
N GLN A 303 25.20 -23.30 12.93
CA GLN A 303 23.80 -23.73 12.89
C GLN A 303 22.97 -22.89 11.91
N GLY A 304 23.57 -21.90 11.25
CA GLY A 304 22.88 -20.99 10.32
C GLY A 304 22.04 -19.92 11.02
N GLN A 305 22.19 -19.72 12.33
CA GLN A 305 21.53 -18.64 13.06
C GLN A 305 22.32 -17.35 12.91
N LEU A 306 21.60 -16.26 12.66
CA LEU A 306 22.16 -14.91 12.64
C LEU A 306 22.18 -14.37 14.08
N LEU A 307 23.37 -14.05 14.60
CA LEU A 307 23.57 -13.59 15.98
C LEU A 307 24.17 -12.18 16.01
N PRO A 308 23.69 -11.25 16.85
CA PRO A 308 24.36 -9.97 17.07
C PRO A 308 25.72 -10.18 17.78
N ILE A 309 26.78 -9.54 17.26
CA ILE A 309 28.13 -9.66 17.83
C ILE A 309 28.74 -8.33 18.27
N ALA A 310 28.23 -7.21 17.77
CA ALA A 310 28.62 -5.88 18.22
C ALA A 310 27.52 -4.85 17.89
N ILE A 311 27.30 -3.88 18.77
CA ILE A 311 26.36 -2.77 18.58
C ILE A 311 27.05 -1.46 18.96
N GLN A 312 27.10 -0.50 18.05
CA GLN A 312 27.47 0.90 18.33
C GLN A 312 26.21 1.75 18.18
N LEU A 313 25.85 2.58 19.16
CA LEU A 313 24.54 3.26 19.18
C LEU A 313 24.49 4.54 18.35
N GLN A 314 25.63 5.22 18.16
CA GLN A 314 25.73 6.40 17.30
C GLN A 314 26.71 6.17 16.15
N GLN A 315 26.56 6.97 15.09
CA GLN A 315 27.38 6.84 13.88
C GLN A 315 28.86 7.19 14.08
N LYS A 316 29.18 8.13 14.97
CA LYS A 316 30.56 8.58 15.21
C LYS A 316 31.19 7.84 16.40
N PRO A 317 32.32 7.12 16.22
CA PRO A 317 33.05 6.53 17.33
C PRO A 317 33.49 7.58 18.34
N SER A 318 33.32 7.29 19.62
CA SER A 318 33.70 8.16 20.74
C SER A 318 33.84 7.33 22.01
N VAL A 319 34.55 7.85 23.01
CA VAL A 319 34.57 7.30 24.37
C VAL A 319 33.15 7.25 24.97
N ASP A 320 32.31 8.25 24.63
CA ASP A 320 30.92 8.32 25.07
C ASP A 320 29.95 7.52 24.17
N ASN A 321 30.46 6.85 23.13
CA ASN A 321 29.70 5.98 22.24
C ASN A 321 30.42 4.62 22.13
N PRO A 322 30.39 3.82 23.22
CA PRO A 322 31.07 2.54 23.25
C PRO A 322 30.44 1.55 22.25
N ILE A 323 31.24 0.55 21.90
CA ILE A 323 30.77 -0.62 21.18
C ILE A 323 30.36 -1.66 22.22
N PHE A 324 29.07 -1.94 22.30
CA PHE A 324 28.51 -2.96 23.17
C PHE A 324 28.68 -4.34 22.56
N LEU A 325 29.00 -5.32 23.39
CA LEU A 325 29.29 -6.69 23.02
C LEU A 325 28.43 -7.69 23.82
N PRO A 326 28.16 -8.89 23.30
CA PRO A 326 27.49 -9.94 24.06
C PRO A 326 28.21 -10.36 25.35
N SER A 327 29.52 -10.07 25.45
CA SER A 327 30.35 -10.33 26.63
C SER A 327 30.24 -9.26 27.73
N ASP A 328 29.57 -8.15 27.46
CA ASP A 328 29.34 -7.09 28.46
C ASP A 328 28.32 -7.55 29.51
N SER A 329 28.00 -6.68 30.47
CA SER A 329 26.97 -7.00 31.46
C SER A 329 25.63 -7.29 30.77
N ALA A 330 24.86 -8.21 31.36
CA ALA A 330 23.57 -8.61 30.79
C ALA A 330 22.63 -7.41 30.55
N HIS A 331 22.71 -6.37 31.38
CA HIS A 331 21.89 -5.16 31.24
C HIS A 331 22.38 -4.24 30.12
N ASP A 332 23.70 -4.04 30.00
CA ASP A 332 24.27 -3.19 28.94
C ASP A 332 23.97 -3.77 27.56
N TRP A 333 24.20 -5.07 27.39
CA TRP A 333 23.90 -5.77 26.14
C TRP A 333 22.41 -5.77 25.82
N MET A 334 21.55 -5.98 26.83
CA MET A 334 20.10 -5.90 26.64
C MET A 334 19.66 -4.52 26.18
N LEU A 335 20.15 -3.47 26.83
CA LEU A 335 19.79 -2.10 26.51
C LEU A 335 20.26 -1.72 25.10
N ALA A 336 21.47 -2.11 24.70
CA ALA A 336 21.97 -1.90 23.34
C ALA A 336 21.06 -2.55 22.29
N LYS A 337 20.63 -3.79 22.50
CA LYS A 337 19.66 -4.48 21.63
C LYS A 337 18.30 -3.77 21.60
N MET A 338 17.80 -3.31 22.76
CA MET A 338 16.53 -2.57 22.82
C MET A 338 16.57 -1.27 22.02
N TRP A 339 17.69 -0.55 22.05
CA TRP A 339 17.90 0.63 21.20
C TRP A 339 17.86 0.28 19.71
N VAL A 340 18.51 -0.81 19.30
CA VAL A 340 18.43 -1.28 17.91
C VAL A 340 16.99 -1.63 17.51
N ARG A 341 16.25 -2.36 18.36
CA ARG A 341 14.83 -2.68 18.07
C ARG A 341 13.96 -1.42 18.01
N SER A 342 14.21 -0.43 18.87
CA SER A 342 13.51 0.85 18.86
C SER A 342 13.72 1.58 17.52
N MET A 343 14.97 1.64 17.04
CA MET A 343 15.28 2.29 15.75
C MET A 343 14.79 1.47 14.55
N ASP A 344 14.81 0.14 14.65
CA ASP A 344 14.17 -0.72 13.64
C ASP A 344 12.68 -0.45 13.51
N PHE A 345 11.99 -0.24 14.64
CA PHE A 345 10.58 0.13 14.66
C PHE A 345 10.33 1.49 14.00
N GLN A 346 11.19 2.50 14.23
CA GLN A 346 11.06 3.80 13.56
C GLN A 346 11.18 3.66 12.02
N ILE A 347 12.19 2.91 11.54
CA ILE A 347 12.36 2.69 10.10
C ILE A 347 11.24 1.83 9.52
N HIS A 348 10.78 0.82 10.25
CA HIS A 348 9.65 -0.01 9.86
C HIS A 348 8.42 0.85 9.57
N GLU A 349 7.95 1.63 10.55
CA GLU A 349 6.70 2.38 10.40
C GLU A 349 6.82 3.49 9.35
N ILE A 350 7.90 4.25 9.38
CA ILE A 350 8.03 5.46 8.59
C ILE A 350 8.47 5.15 7.15
N SER A 351 9.48 4.29 6.99
CA SER A 351 10.07 4.01 5.68
C SER A 351 9.48 2.76 5.05
N THR A 352 9.59 1.61 5.71
CA THR A 352 9.21 0.32 5.10
C THR A 352 7.71 0.21 4.90
N HIS A 353 6.92 0.65 5.87
CA HIS A 353 5.47 0.60 5.86
C HIS A 353 4.88 1.84 5.18
N LEU A 354 4.89 3.01 5.82
CA LEU A 354 4.21 4.20 5.29
C LEU A 354 4.74 4.61 3.91
N LEU A 355 6.04 4.87 3.78
CA LEU A 355 6.58 5.38 2.52
C LEU A 355 6.55 4.32 1.40
N LYS A 356 7.22 3.17 1.62
CA LYS A 356 7.48 2.20 0.55
C LYS A 356 6.26 1.37 0.14
N THR A 357 5.21 1.29 0.96
CA THR A 357 3.95 0.64 0.56
C THR A 357 2.84 1.65 0.34
N HIS A 358 2.41 2.40 1.35
CA HIS A 358 1.21 3.25 1.24
C HIS A 358 1.40 4.44 0.30
N LEU A 359 2.43 5.27 0.52
CA LEU A 359 2.63 6.49 -0.27
C LEU A 359 3.00 6.18 -1.72
N LEU A 360 3.80 5.14 -1.97
CA LEU A 360 4.09 4.69 -3.33
C LEU A 360 2.89 4.06 -4.02
N ALA A 361 2.14 3.17 -3.35
CA ALA A 361 0.94 2.58 -3.94
C ALA A 361 -0.06 3.67 -4.34
N LYS A 362 -0.22 4.71 -3.51
CA LYS A 362 -1.06 5.88 -3.82
C LYS A 362 -0.62 6.59 -5.10
N VAL A 363 0.68 6.74 -5.36
CA VAL A 363 1.18 7.32 -6.63
C VAL A 363 0.72 6.47 -7.82
N PHE A 364 0.90 5.14 -7.74
CA PHE A 364 0.41 4.24 -8.78
C PHE A 364 -1.12 4.29 -8.93
N THR A 365 -1.87 4.45 -7.83
CA THR A 365 -3.33 4.60 -7.88
C THR A 365 -3.76 5.83 -8.64
N MET A 366 -3.20 6.99 -8.31
CA MET A 366 -3.53 8.25 -8.96
C MET A 366 -3.23 8.20 -10.46
N ALA A 367 -2.00 7.79 -10.83
CA ALA A 367 -1.62 7.68 -12.23
C ALA A 367 -2.51 6.67 -13.00
N THR A 368 -2.86 5.53 -12.39
CA THR A 368 -3.75 4.53 -13.02
C THR A 368 -5.14 5.10 -13.28
N LEU A 369 -5.68 5.86 -12.33
CA LEU A 369 -7.01 6.45 -12.48
C LEU A 369 -7.00 7.54 -13.55
N TRP A 370 -5.97 8.38 -13.60
CA TRP A 370 -5.92 9.53 -14.50
C TRP A 370 -5.52 9.21 -15.92
N GLN A 371 -4.46 8.43 -16.10
CA GLN A 371 -3.82 8.28 -17.40
C GLN A 371 -4.36 7.08 -18.19
N LEU A 372 -5.04 6.15 -17.52
CA LEU A 372 -5.55 4.94 -18.14
C LEU A 372 -7.08 4.89 -18.13
N SER A 373 -7.66 4.73 -19.32
CA SER A 373 -9.10 4.44 -19.44
C SER A 373 -9.46 3.16 -18.72
N THR A 374 -10.69 3.06 -18.19
CA THR A 374 -11.25 1.83 -17.63
C THR A 374 -11.29 0.66 -18.64
N MET A 375 -11.19 0.96 -19.94
CA MET A 375 -11.06 -0.03 -21.01
C MET A 375 -9.61 -0.51 -21.22
N HIS A 376 -8.61 0.25 -20.75
CA HIS A 376 -7.19 -0.08 -20.92
C HIS A 376 -6.84 -1.39 -20.19
N PRO A 377 -6.12 -2.33 -20.82
CA PRO A 377 -5.77 -3.62 -20.20
C PRO A 377 -4.98 -3.46 -18.89
N VAL A 378 -3.98 -2.56 -18.86
CA VAL A 378 -3.24 -2.19 -17.64
C VAL A 378 -4.14 -1.63 -16.53
N HIS A 379 -5.14 -0.79 -16.83
CA HIS A 379 -6.11 -0.33 -15.83
C HIS A 379 -6.85 -1.51 -15.21
N LYS A 380 -7.39 -2.41 -16.04
CA LYS A 380 -8.12 -3.60 -15.58
C LYS A 380 -7.25 -4.52 -14.71
N LEU A 381 -5.98 -4.64 -15.05
CA LEU A 381 -5.01 -5.41 -14.29
C LEU A 381 -4.73 -4.76 -12.92
N LEU A 382 -4.47 -3.45 -12.88
CA LEU A 382 -4.01 -2.77 -11.66
C LEU A 382 -5.14 -2.40 -10.69
N TYR A 383 -6.33 -2.05 -11.19
CA TYR A 383 -7.41 -1.45 -10.40
C TYR A 383 -7.73 -2.24 -9.12
N ARG A 384 -7.75 -3.58 -9.19
CA ARG A 384 -8.05 -4.42 -8.01
C ARG A 384 -6.95 -4.41 -6.95
N HIS A 385 -5.70 -4.20 -7.34
CA HIS A 385 -4.55 -4.10 -6.43
C HIS A 385 -4.44 -2.74 -5.73
N LEU A 386 -5.16 -1.73 -6.25
CA LEU A 386 -5.09 -0.34 -5.81
C LEU A 386 -6.34 0.08 -5.01
N ARG A 387 -7.30 -0.83 -4.87
CA ARG A 387 -8.56 -0.62 -4.15
C ARG A 387 -8.30 -0.07 -2.74
N PHE A 388 -9.05 0.96 -2.37
CA PHE A 388 -8.99 1.66 -1.06
C PHE A 388 -7.66 2.35 -0.72
N THR A 389 -6.64 2.28 -1.58
CA THR A 389 -5.33 2.87 -1.31
C THR A 389 -5.42 4.39 -1.16
N LEU A 390 -6.24 5.07 -1.95
CA LEU A 390 -6.42 6.52 -1.85
C LEU A 390 -7.00 6.92 -0.49
N GLU A 391 -8.13 6.33 -0.12
CA GLU A 391 -8.80 6.71 1.10
C GLU A 391 -7.98 6.41 2.35
N ILE A 392 -7.38 5.22 2.47
CA ILE A 392 -6.60 4.89 3.68
C ILE A 392 -5.44 5.87 3.86
N ASN A 393 -4.81 6.32 2.77
CA ASN A 393 -3.77 7.33 2.81
C ASN A 393 -4.31 8.72 3.22
N VAL A 394 -5.49 9.12 2.72
CA VAL A 394 -6.12 10.39 3.12
C VAL A 394 -6.49 10.37 4.61
N ARG A 395 -7.06 9.27 5.10
CA ARG A 395 -7.36 9.06 6.52
C ARG A 395 -6.09 9.06 7.37
N ALA A 396 -5.04 8.38 6.93
CA ALA A 396 -3.77 8.35 7.66
C ALA A 396 -3.16 9.75 7.80
N ARG A 397 -3.22 10.57 6.75
CA ARG A 397 -2.77 11.97 6.79
C ARG A 397 -3.54 12.80 7.81
N THR A 398 -4.86 12.64 7.91
CA THR A 398 -5.72 13.47 8.77
C THR A 398 -5.84 12.95 10.21
N GLN A 399 -5.75 11.65 10.43
CA GLN A 399 -6.04 11.00 11.72
C GLN A 399 -4.79 10.41 12.40
N LEU A 400 -3.76 10.01 11.64
CA LEU A 400 -2.62 9.25 12.18
C LEU A 400 -1.32 10.07 12.20
N VAL A 401 -0.96 10.63 11.04
CA VAL A 401 0.36 11.28 10.84
C VAL A 401 0.30 12.77 11.17
N GLY A 402 -0.83 13.44 10.89
CA GLY A 402 -1.04 14.86 11.19
C GLY A 402 -0.03 15.79 10.52
N THR A 403 0.06 17.03 11.03
CA THR A 403 1.10 18.02 10.67
C THR A 403 2.05 18.20 11.85
N GLY A 404 3.35 17.90 11.71
CA GLY A 404 4.34 18.06 12.79
C GLY A 404 5.53 17.10 12.71
N ALA A 405 6.12 16.74 13.86
CA ALA A 405 7.39 16.01 13.99
C ALA A 405 7.50 14.69 13.18
N PHE A 406 6.39 14.00 12.94
CA PHE A 406 6.35 12.80 12.09
C PHE A 406 6.66 13.13 10.61
N ALA A 407 6.17 14.27 10.16
CA ALA A 407 6.46 14.85 8.86
C ALA A 407 7.94 15.26 8.78
N ASP A 408 8.49 15.93 9.80
CA ASP A 408 9.91 16.34 9.83
C ASP A 408 10.88 15.15 9.77
N GLN A 409 10.53 14.01 10.39
CA GLN A 409 11.27 12.74 10.28
C GLN A 409 11.23 12.13 8.87
N LEU A 410 10.12 12.32 8.13
CA LEU A 410 9.93 11.85 6.76
C LEU A 410 10.67 12.70 5.71
N GLY A 411 10.60 14.04 5.84
CA GLY A 411 11.05 14.97 4.79
C GLY A 411 12.54 15.33 4.77
N GLY A 412 13.24 15.27 5.91
CA GLY A 412 14.57 15.89 6.03
C GLY A 412 15.75 15.12 5.40
N LYS A 413 15.77 13.79 5.51
CA LYS A 413 16.90 12.95 5.04
C LYS A 413 16.54 11.53 4.60
N GLY A 414 15.36 11.01 4.95
CA GLY A 414 14.99 9.59 4.75
C GLY A 414 14.72 9.18 3.29
N LEU A 415 14.50 10.13 2.39
CA LEU A 415 14.04 9.86 1.01
C LEU A 415 15.12 9.93 -0.08
N LYS A 416 16.35 10.33 0.24
CA LYS A 416 17.43 10.44 -0.75
C LYS A 416 17.81 9.11 -1.43
N ALA A 417 17.24 7.98 -1.00
CA ALA A 417 17.60 6.64 -1.49
C ALA A 417 16.43 5.83 -2.08
N LEU A 418 15.31 6.45 -2.47
CA LEU A 418 14.25 5.71 -3.16
C LEU A 418 14.58 5.50 -4.64
N ALA A 419 15.46 4.56 -4.94
CA ALA A 419 15.65 4.08 -6.31
C ALA A 419 14.65 2.96 -6.62
N TYR A 420 13.99 3.00 -7.79
CA TYR A 420 13.06 1.97 -8.28
C TYR A 420 13.59 0.52 -8.13
N ARG A 421 14.92 0.35 -8.22
CA ARG A 421 15.60 -0.94 -8.03
C ARG A 421 15.34 -1.60 -6.66
N TYR A 422 15.07 -0.82 -5.62
CA TYR A 422 14.78 -1.32 -4.27
C TYR A 422 13.33 -1.79 -4.10
N LEU A 423 12.45 -1.54 -5.07
CA LEU A 423 11.08 -2.08 -5.10
C LEU A 423 11.02 -3.46 -5.78
N CYS A 424 12.09 -3.86 -6.49
CA CYS A 424 12.18 -5.18 -7.11
C CYS A 424 12.86 -6.16 -6.16
N ILE A 425 12.07 -7.05 -5.55
CA ILE A 425 12.53 -7.99 -4.50
C ILE A 425 13.77 -8.80 -4.92
N LEU A 426 13.80 -9.32 -6.14
CA LEU A 426 14.96 -10.12 -6.61
C LEU A 426 16.24 -9.28 -6.67
N LYS A 427 16.14 -8.02 -7.10
CA LYS A 427 17.28 -7.09 -7.13
C LYS A 427 17.68 -6.66 -5.73
N ASP A 428 16.71 -6.36 -4.86
CA ASP A 428 16.96 -6.01 -3.46
C ASP A 428 17.72 -7.13 -2.71
N VAL A 429 17.23 -8.37 -2.78
CA VAL A 429 17.88 -9.54 -2.17
C VAL A 429 19.30 -9.74 -2.66
N SER A 430 19.51 -9.58 -3.97
CA SER A 430 20.85 -9.67 -4.58
C SER A 430 21.76 -8.53 -4.12
N ASN A 431 21.26 -7.28 -4.12
CA ASN A 431 22.04 -6.10 -3.75
C ASN A 431 22.45 -6.12 -2.28
N ARG A 432 21.57 -6.62 -1.40
CA ARG A 432 21.89 -6.82 0.03
C ARG A 432 22.80 -8.02 0.27
N GLY A 433 23.01 -8.89 -0.72
CA GLY A 433 23.84 -10.08 -0.58
C GLY A 433 23.27 -11.10 0.41
N VAL A 434 21.93 -11.20 0.51
CA VAL A 434 21.23 -12.11 1.44
C VAL A 434 20.60 -13.32 0.74
N GLY A 435 20.92 -13.52 -0.55
CA GLY A 435 20.38 -14.61 -1.38
C GLY A 435 20.79 -16.02 -0.92
N ASP A 436 21.96 -16.16 -0.32
CA ASP A 436 22.54 -17.40 0.22
C ASP A 436 22.53 -17.46 1.76
N LEU A 437 21.95 -16.44 2.41
CA LEU A 437 21.77 -16.45 3.86
C LEU A 437 21.02 -17.74 4.24
N PRO A 438 21.40 -18.48 5.30
CA PRO A 438 20.89 -19.83 5.56
C PRO A 438 19.36 -19.96 5.50
N SER A 439 18.90 -21.21 5.31
CA SER A 439 17.54 -21.60 4.93
C SER A 439 16.39 -21.16 5.85
N CYS A 440 16.67 -20.46 6.96
CA CYS A 440 15.66 -19.89 7.84
C CYS A 440 15.29 -18.43 7.49
N ASN A 441 15.59 -17.96 6.26
CA ASN A 441 15.12 -16.65 5.76
C ASN A 441 13.82 -16.80 4.96
N TYR A 442 12.71 -16.98 5.66
CA TYR A 442 11.39 -17.26 5.10
C TYR A 442 10.84 -16.07 4.29
N TYR A 443 11.05 -14.84 4.76
CA TYR A 443 10.63 -13.65 4.02
C TYR A 443 11.24 -13.63 2.61
N ARG A 444 12.55 -13.85 2.49
CA ARG A 444 13.22 -13.88 1.18
C ARG A 444 12.60 -14.94 0.30
N ASP A 445 12.45 -16.17 0.80
CA ASP A 445 12.02 -17.31 0.02
C ASP A 445 10.59 -17.13 -0.49
N ASP A 446 9.68 -16.74 0.42
CA ASP A 446 8.28 -16.49 0.10
C ASP A 446 8.12 -15.27 -0.81
N ALA A 447 8.76 -14.14 -0.48
CA ALA A 447 8.68 -12.93 -1.29
C ALA A 447 9.25 -13.14 -2.70
N CYS A 448 10.36 -13.87 -2.84
CA CYS A 448 10.91 -14.21 -4.15
C CYS A 448 9.98 -15.15 -4.94
N SER A 449 9.34 -16.10 -4.27
CA SER A 449 8.39 -17.04 -4.89
C SER A 449 7.13 -16.31 -5.37
N ILE A 450 6.55 -15.47 -4.52
CA ILE A 450 5.39 -14.63 -4.84
C ILE A 450 5.75 -13.68 -5.99
N TRP A 451 6.90 -13.00 -5.93
CA TRP A 451 7.37 -12.12 -7.00
C TRP A 451 7.46 -12.85 -8.34
N LYS A 452 8.11 -14.03 -8.38
CA LYS A 452 8.22 -14.83 -9.61
C LYS A 452 6.85 -15.25 -10.15
N THR A 453 5.90 -15.53 -9.27
CA THR A 453 4.53 -15.92 -9.64
C THR A 453 3.75 -14.73 -10.21
N ILE A 454 3.78 -13.58 -9.54
CA ILE A 454 3.18 -12.34 -10.03
C ILE A 454 3.81 -11.93 -11.36
N HIS A 455 5.13 -11.99 -11.48
CA HIS A 455 5.84 -11.69 -12.73
C HIS A 455 5.38 -12.60 -13.86
N LYS A 456 5.25 -13.92 -13.65
CA LYS A 456 4.73 -14.84 -14.67
C LYS A 456 3.29 -14.52 -15.10
N PHE A 457 2.47 -14.02 -14.18
CA PHE A 457 1.12 -13.58 -14.49
C PHE A 457 1.12 -12.28 -15.31
N VAL A 458 1.87 -11.27 -14.85
CA VAL A 458 2.00 -9.96 -15.49
C VAL A 458 2.78 -10.01 -16.80
N ASP A 459 3.60 -11.03 -17.04
CA ASP A 459 4.28 -11.25 -18.33
C ASP A 459 3.29 -11.70 -19.42
N LYS A 460 2.28 -12.49 -19.04
CA LYS A 460 1.31 -13.07 -19.99
C LYS A 460 0.19 -12.12 -20.37
N ILE A 461 -0.31 -11.30 -19.45
CA ILE A 461 -1.50 -10.47 -19.70
C ILE A 461 -1.23 -9.37 -20.74
N PRO A 462 -0.20 -8.52 -20.61
CA PRO A 462 0.14 -7.50 -21.61
C PRO A 462 0.50 -8.11 -22.96
N ALA A 463 1.14 -9.28 -23.01
CA ALA A 463 1.47 -9.96 -24.27
C ALA A 463 0.23 -10.34 -25.13
N ILE A 464 -0.96 -10.38 -24.52
CA ILE A 464 -2.23 -10.52 -25.27
C ILE A 464 -2.50 -9.26 -26.11
N PHE A 465 -2.14 -8.08 -25.62
CA PHE A 465 -2.47 -6.77 -26.21
C PHE A 465 -1.29 -6.12 -26.96
N TYR A 466 -0.06 -6.26 -26.46
CA TYR A 466 1.16 -5.74 -27.07
C TYR A 466 1.93 -6.89 -27.73
N LYS A 467 2.18 -6.80 -29.04
CA LYS A 467 2.89 -7.83 -29.83
C LYS A 467 4.34 -7.49 -30.06
N SER A 468 4.71 -6.23 -29.85
CA SER A 468 6.06 -5.71 -30.00
C SER A 468 6.32 -4.57 -29.01
N ASP A 469 7.60 -4.28 -28.78
CA ASP A 469 8.04 -3.10 -28.02
C ASP A 469 7.51 -1.80 -28.64
N GLU A 470 7.21 -1.82 -29.94
CA GLU A 470 6.76 -0.65 -30.70
C GLU A 470 5.29 -0.36 -30.41
N ASP A 471 4.49 -1.40 -30.12
CA ASP A 471 3.13 -1.23 -29.60
C ASP A 471 3.15 -0.58 -28.21
N VAL A 472 4.13 -0.95 -27.37
CA VAL A 472 4.31 -0.37 -26.03
C VAL A 472 4.74 1.10 -26.13
N LYS A 473 5.72 1.41 -26.99
CA LYS A 473 6.18 2.78 -27.23
C LYS A 473 5.10 3.67 -27.83
N GLY A 474 4.25 3.09 -28.70
CA GLY A 474 3.15 3.79 -29.36
C GLY A 474 1.93 4.04 -28.47
N ASP A 475 1.85 3.42 -27.28
CA ASP A 475 0.74 3.60 -26.36
C ASP A 475 0.88 4.88 -25.53
N THR A 476 0.23 5.93 -26.00
CA THR A 476 0.29 7.27 -25.39
C THR A 476 -0.27 7.32 -23.98
N GLU A 477 -1.27 6.50 -23.65
CA GLU A 477 -1.84 6.44 -22.29
C GLU A 477 -0.86 5.77 -21.33
N LEU A 478 -0.20 4.69 -21.78
CA LEU A 478 0.83 4.02 -21.00
C LEU A 478 2.06 4.91 -20.78
N GLN A 479 2.49 5.68 -21.80
CA GLN A 479 3.59 6.63 -21.63
C GLN A 479 3.21 7.74 -20.63
N ALA A 480 2.02 8.34 -20.78
CA ALA A 480 1.53 9.34 -19.84
C ALA A 480 1.41 8.81 -18.40
N PHE A 481 0.97 7.56 -18.23
CA PHE A 481 0.95 6.85 -16.95
C PHE A 481 2.33 6.78 -16.28
N VAL A 482 3.36 6.39 -17.04
CA VAL A 482 4.73 6.30 -16.54
C VAL A 482 5.30 7.70 -16.24
N ASP A 483 5.04 8.67 -17.11
CA ASP A 483 5.49 10.06 -16.93
C ASP A 483 4.90 10.69 -15.67
N ASP A 484 3.62 10.43 -15.39
CA ASP A 484 2.93 10.96 -14.21
C ASP A 484 3.44 10.34 -12.91
N ILE A 485 3.77 9.03 -12.93
CA ILE A 485 4.47 8.37 -11.81
C ILE A 485 5.84 9.02 -11.60
N ASN A 486 6.62 9.18 -12.66
CA ASN A 486 7.94 9.81 -12.57
C ASN A 486 7.84 11.24 -12.05
N HIS A 487 6.86 12.01 -12.53
CA HIS A 487 6.59 13.35 -12.02
C HIS A 487 6.30 13.31 -10.52
N ALA A 488 5.39 12.45 -10.05
CA ALA A 488 5.01 12.36 -8.64
C ALA A 488 6.14 11.88 -7.71
N LEU A 489 7.13 11.15 -8.24
CA LEU A 489 8.30 10.68 -7.49
C LEU A 489 9.50 11.63 -7.56
N LEU A 490 9.69 12.34 -8.69
CA LEU A 490 10.89 13.14 -9.01
C LEU A 490 10.70 14.65 -8.90
N SER A 491 9.50 15.15 -8.62
CA SER A 491 9.21 16.59 -8.45
C SER A 491 9.92 17.26 -7.26
N ASN A 492 10.87 16.57 -6.62
CA ASN A 492 11.90 17.20 -5.80
C ASN A 492 13.10 17.64 -6.66
N PRO A 493 13.37 18.96 -6.79
CA PRO A 493 14.53 19.48 -7.52
C PRO A 493 15.90 19.18 -6.87
N SER A 494 15.96 18.29 -5.87
CA SER A 494 17.20 17.86 -5.20
C SER A 494 17.69 16.47 -5.59
N ASN A 495 17.04 15.81 -6.56
CA ASN A 495 17.48 14.52 -7.14
C ASN A 495 18.33 14.68 -8.43
N GLY A 496 18.88 15.88 -8.67
CA GLY A 496 19.82 16.13 -9.75
C GLY A 496 21.27 15.89 -9.33
N ASN A 497 21.89 14.89 -9.96
CA ASN A 497 23.31 14.48 -9.97
C ASN A 497 23.87 13.73 -8.77
#